data_AF-A0A2U9IFF1-F1
#
_entry.id   AF-A0A2U9IFF1-F1
#
_cell.length_a   1.000
_cell.length_b   1.000
_cell.length_c   1.000
_cell.angle_alpha   90.00
_cell.angle_beta   90.00
_cell.angle_gamma   90.00
#
_symmetry.space_group_name_H-M   'P 1'
#
loop_
_entity.id
_entity.type
_entity.pdbx_description
1 polymer ?
#
loop_
_entity_poly.entity_id
_entity_poly.type
_entity_poly.pdbx_seq_one_letter_code
_entity_poly.pdbx_strand_id
1 'polypeptide(L)'
;MTSRTVMKGRDLEGLVFLGKIDSVTIEFCSDDKKNAKVVAKTTDGEEVESECIPVRAAGKITTVMKHYLRMGIGKYIVTNEKVTGSIDTEGEDETQDRQTS
;
A
#
# COMPACT_ATOMS: atom_id res chain seq x y z
N MET A 1 -9.25 15.06 -20.32
CA MET A 1 -9.24 14.65 -18.91
C MET A 1 -8.74 13.22 -18.87
N THR A 2 -7.47 13.02 -18.49
CA THR A 2 -6.95 11.68 -18.21
C THR A 2 -7.69 11.19 -16.96
N SER A 3 -8.58 10.20 -17.15
CA SER A 3 -9.29 9.58 -16.03
C SER A 3 -8.26 8.83 -15.20
N ARG A 4 -8.05 9.25 -13.94
CA ARG A 4 -7.23 8.49 -12.99
C ARG A 4 -7.92 7.17 -12.67
N THR A 5 -7.15 6.10 -12.46
CA THR A 5 -7.70 4.81 -12.06
C THR A 5 -8.25 4.92 -10.64
N VAL A 6 -9.54 4.59 -10.46
CA VAL A 6 -10.20 4.64 -9.15
C VAL A 6 -10.06 3.29 -8.45
N MET A 7 -9.57 3.31 -7.21
CA MET A 7 -9.34 2.13 -6.37
C MET A 7 -10.01 2.28 -5.00
N LYS A 8 -10.20 1.16 -4.28
CA LYS A 8 -10.60 1.25 -2.87
C LYS A 8 -9.41 1.68 -2.03
N GLY A 9 -9.67 2.37 -0.92
CA GLY A 9 -8.61 2.83 -0.01
C GLY A 9 -7.68 1.72 0.49
N ARG A 10 -8.19 0.50 0.72
CA ARG A 10 -7.37 -0.65 1.14
C ARG A 10 -6.40 -1.11 0.05
N ASP A 11 -6.80 -1.01 -1.21
CA ASP A 11 -5.95 -1.43 -2.33
C ASP A 11 -4.76 -0.45 -2.48
N LEU A 12 -4.98 0.84 -2.20
CA LEU A 12 -3.92 1.85 -2.14
C LEU A 12 -2.92 1.59 -1.01
N GLU A 13 -3.39 1.17 0.18
CA GLU A 13 -2.50 0.77 1.28
C GLU A 13 -1.64 -0.44 0.90
N GLY A 14 -2.21 -1.41 0.19
CA GLY A 14 -1.48 -2.56 -0.35
C GLY A 14 -0.38 -2.14 -1.33
N LEU A 15 -0.65 -1.19 -2.23
CA LEU A 15 0.36 -0.67 -3.16
C LEU A 15 1.51 0.06 -2.45
N VAL A 16 1.21 0.81 -1.39
CA VAL A 16 2.24 1.43 -0.55
C VAL A 16 3.09 0.38 0.13
N PHE A 17 2.45 -0.64 0.70
CA PHE A 17 3.17 -1.74 1.35
C PHE A 17 4.13 -2.40 0.38
N LEU A 18 3.68 -2.71 -0.84
CA LEU A 18 4.48 -3.31 -1.92
C LEU A 18 5.58 -2.39 -2.49
N GLY A 19 5.70 -1.14 -2.01
CA GLY A 19 6.69 -0.19 -2.51
C GLY A 19 6.40 0.38 -3.89
N LYS A 20 5.18 0.22 -4.40
CA LYS A 20 4.77 0.71 -5.73
C LYS A 20 4.29 2.16 -5.73
N ILE A 21 4.25 2.80 -4.57
CA ILE A 21 3.80 4.18 -4.38
C ILE A 21 4.99 5.04 -3.98
N ASP A 22 5.15 6.16 -4.66
CA ASP A 22 6.18 7.17 -4.41
C ASP A 22 5.66 8.26 -3.46
N SER A 23 4.45 8.76 -3.70
CA SER A 23 3.86 9.82 -2.88
C SER A 23 2.35 9.72 -2.76
N VAL A 24 1.80 10.38 -1.73
CA VAL A 24 0.37 10.39 -1.44
C VAL A 24 -0.11 11.76 -0.95
N THR A 25 -1.22 12.22 -1.50
CA THR A 25 -1.90 13.50 -1.21
C THR A 25 -3.39 13.29 -1.00
N ILE A 26 -4.07 14.31 -0.46
CA ILE A 26 -5.53 14.33 -0.26
C ILE A 26 -6.09 15.44 -1.13
N GLU A 27 -7.12 15.13 -1.91
CA GLU A 27 -7.91 16.09 -2.68
C GLU A 27 -9.35 16.10 -2.17
N PHE A 28 -9.92 17.28 -1.92
CA PHE A 28 -11.32 17.40 -1.53
C PHE A 28 -12.23 17.15 -2.73
N CYS A 29 -13.30 16.38 -2.52
CA CYS A 29 -14.28 16.07 -3.57
C CYS A 29 -15.36 17.14 -3.72
N SER A 30 -15.47 18.06 -2.76
CA SER A 30 -16.51 19.09 -2.69
C SER A 30 -16.06 20.29 -1.87
N ASP A 31 -16.67 21.46 -2.15
CA ASP A 31 -16.36 22.72 -1.46
C ASP A 31 -16.71 22.71 0.03
N ASP A 32 -17.70 21.90 0.42
CA ASP A 32 -18.08 21.69 1.82
C ASP A 32 -17.08 20.82 2.61
N LYS A 33 -16.04 20.30 1.92
CA LYS A 33 -14.93 19.51 2.49
C LYS A 33 -15.39 18.38 3.40
N LYS A 34 -16.57 17.79 3.14
CA LYS A 34 -17.03 16.61 3.88
C LYS A 34 -16.40 15.34 3.34
N ASN A 35 -16.18 15.30 2.02
CA ASN A 35 -15.59 14.17 1.33
C ASN A 35 -14.25 14.56 0.70
N ALA A 36 -13.32 13.61 0.71
CA ALA A 36 -12.05 13.70 0.04
C ALA A 36 -11.67 12.35 -0.55
N LYS A 37 -10.78 12.39 -1.52
CA LYS A 37 -10.11 11.23 -2.09
C LYS A 37 -8.62 11.30 -1.79
N VAL A 38 -8.02 10.12 -1.69
CA VAL A 38 -6.59 9.95 -1.56
C VAL A 38 -6.03 9.77 -2.95
N VAL A 39 -5.08 10.61 -3.35
CA VAL A 39 -4.38 10.50 -4.63
C VAL A 39 -2.97 10.01 -4.35
N ALA A 40 -2.58 8.91 -4.99
CA ALA A 40 -1.27 8.34 -4.85
C ALA A 40 -0.57 8.30 -6.22
N LYS A 41 0.70 8.68 -6.22
CA LYS A 41 1.57 8.59 -7.39
C LYS A 41 2.39 7.31 -7.28
N THR A 42 2.32 6.48 -8.31
CA THR A 42 3.10 5.25 -8.40
C THR A 42 4.55 5.53 -8.76
N THR A 43 5.43 4.56 -8.54
CA THR A 43 6.85 4.64 -8.95
C THR A 43 7.03 4.79 -10.45
N ASP A 44 6.07 4.31 -11.23
CA ASP A 44 6.05 4.39 -12.70
C ASP A 44 5.51 5.75 -13.20
N GLY A 45 5.11 6.64 -12.29
CA GLY A 45 4.64 7.98 -12.59
C GLY A 45 3.14 8.11 -12.84
N GLU A 46 2.39 7.01 -12.79
CA GLU A 46 0.92 7.02 -12.90
C GLU A 46 0.26 7.51 -11.60
N GLU A 47 -0.88 8.20 -11.74
CA GLU A 47 -1.71 8.62 -10.60
C GLU A 47 -2.92 7.68 -10.46
N VAL A 48 -3.06 7.13 -9.26
CA VAL A 48 -4.22 6.35 -8.84
C VAL A 48 -4.95 7.09 -7.72
N GLU A 49 -6.27 7.02 -7.70
CA GLU A 49 -7.07 7.73 -6.69
C GLU A 49 -8.08 6.82 -6.00
N SER A 50 -8.43 7.17 -4.77
CA SER A 50 -9.51 6.50 -4.06
C SER A 50 -10.87 7.03 -4.52
N GLU A 51 -11.91 6.26 -4.24
CA GLU A 51 -13.27 6.82 -4.19
C GLU A 51 -13.37 8.01 -3.21
N CYS A 52 -14.38 8.87 -3.40
CA CYS A 52 -14.66 9.95 -2.46
C CYS A 52 -15.22 9.39 -1.16
N ILE A 53 -14.43 9.51 -0.08
CA ILE A 53 -14.74 9.02 1.26
C ILE A 53 -14.80 10.19 2.25
N PRO A 54 -15.37 10.00 3.45
CA PRO A 54 -15.35 11.04 4.47
C PRO A 54 -13.93 11.52 4.77
N VAL A 55 -13.72 12.84 4.92
CA VAL A 55 -12.38 13.44 5.13
C VAL A 55 -11.61 12.79 6.28
N ARG A 56 -12.31 12.42 7.36
CA ARG A 56 -11.67 11.73 8.50
C ARG A 56 -11.12 10.35 8.12
N ALA A 57 -11.79 9.62 7.23
CA ALA A 57 -11.32 8.35 6.72
C ALA A 57 -10.12 8.53 5.78
N ALA A 58 -10.20 9.48 4.84
CA ALA A 58 -9.08 9.85 3.97
C ALA A 58 -7.83 10.23 4.78
N GLY A 59 -8.00 11.05 5.83
CA GLY A 59 -6.91 11.44 6.72
C GLY A 59 -6.22 10.25 7.39
N LYS A 60 -6.99 9.27 7.89
CA LYS A 60 -6.42 8.05 8.49
C LYS A 60 -5.60 7.24 7.49
N ILE A 61 -6.16 6.99 6.31
CA ILE A 61 -5.49 6.23 5.23
C ILE A 61 -4.18 6.93 4.84
N THR A 62 -4.24 8.24 4.58
CA THR A 62 -3.04 9.01 4.22
C THR A 62 -1.99 9.02 5.33
N THR A 63 -2.38 9.09 6.61
CA THR A 63 -1.43 9.00 7.72
C THR A 63 -0.70 7.67 7.73
N VAL A 64 -1.41 6.55 7.56
CA VAL A 64 -0.83 5.21 7.49
C VAL A 64 0.10 5.08 6.29
N MET A 65 -0.35 5.50 5.10
CA MET A 65 0.45 5.45 3.88
C MET A 65 1.73 6.29 4.00
N LYS A 66 1.65 7.53 4.51
CA LYS A 66 2.82 8.39 4.75
C LYS A 66 3.77 7.78 5.77
N HIS A 67 3.26 7.08 6.78
CA HIS A 67 4.09 6.39 7.75
C HIS A 67 4.91 5.27 7.10
N TYR A 68 4.29 4.43 6.27
CA TYR A 68 4.99 3.39 5.53
C TYR A 68 6.02 3.93 4.53
N LEU A 69 5.67 5.00 3.82
CA LEU A 69 6.60 5.68 2.91
C LEU A 69 7.81 6.24 3.68
N ARG A 70 7.59 6.85 4.86
CA ARG A 70 8.67 7.38 5.70
C ARG A 70 9.57 6.29 6.28
N MET A 71 9.01 5.14 6.64
CA MET A 71 9.80 3.97 7.05
C MET A 71 10.60 3.36 5.90
N GLY A 72 10.28 3.73 4.65
CA GLY A 72 10.95 3.20 3.48
C GLY A 72 10.67 1.71 3.27
N ILE A 73 9.51 1.21 3.70
CA ILE A 73 9.13 -0.22 3.53
C ILE A 73 9.29 -0.68 2.08
N GLY A 74 8.94 0.17 1.12
CA GLY A 74 9.14 -0.13 -0.31
C GLY A 74 10.59 -0.46 -0.67
N LYS A 75 11.58 0.14 0.02
CA LYS A 75 13.00 -0.21 -0.19
C LYS A 75 13.32 -1.60 0.30
N TYR A 76 12.77 -2.02 1.43
CA TYR A 76 13.02 -3.35 2.01
C TYR A 76 12.43 -4.49 1.17
N ILE A 77 11.32 -4.24 0.47
CA ILE A 77 10.72 -5.23 -0.44
C ILE A 77 11.52 -5.34 -1.73
N VAL A 78 11.91 -4.21 -2.34
CA VAL A 78 12.67 -4.20 -3.60
C VAL A 78 14.13 -4.65 -3.41
N THR A 79 14.73 -4.49 -2.22
CA THR A 79 16.07 -5.05 -1.94
C THR A 79 16.13 -6.58 -1.90
N ASN A 80 14.99 -7.29 -1.95
CA ASN A 80 14.95 -8.74 -2.14
C ASN A 80 14.97 -9.17 -3.62
N GLU A 81 15.38 -8.29 -4.54
CA GLU A 81 15.80 -8.67 -5.91
C GLU A 81 17.20 -9.33 -5.96
N LYS A 82 17.54 -10.15 -4.97
CA LYS A 82 17.93 -11.52 -5.33
C LYS A 82 16.65 -12.34 -5.27
N VAL A 83 15.90 -12.34 -6.37
CA VAL A 83 14.84 -13.31 -6.61
C VAL A 83 15.52 -14.68 -6.66
N THR A 84 15.66 -15.33 -5.50
CA THR A 84 16.09 -16.72 -5.41
C THR A 84 14.87 -17.58 -5.15
N GLY A 85 14.47 -18.32 -6.18
CA GLY A 85 13.68 -19.53 -6.05
C GLY A 85 12.17 -19.30 -6.08
N SER A 86 11.53 -20.01 -7.01
CA SER A 86 10.12 -20.37 -6.94
C SER A 86 9.72 -20.69 -5.50
N ILE A 87 8.62 -20.12 -5.04
CA ILE A 87 7.96 -20.60 -3.82
C ILE A 87 7.33 -21.94 -4.20
N ASP A 88 8.15 -22.99 -4.12
CA ASP A 88 7.66 -24.36 -4.07
C ASP A 88 6.80 -24.48 -2.82
N THR A 89 5.54 -24.80 -3.06
CA THR A 89 4.58 -25.20 -2.03
C THR A 89 4.92 -26.65 -1.70
N GLU A 90 5.89 -26.85 -0.80
CA GLU A 90 6.18 -28.18 -0.26
C GLU A 90 6.12 -28.15 1.27
N GLY A 91 5.27 -29.03 1.80
CA GLY A 91 5.44 -29.60 3.13
C GLY A 91 4.70 -28.88 4.26
N GLU A 92 3.47 -29.33 4.52
CA GLU A 92 3.08 -29.56 5.91
C GLU A 92 4.15 -30.48 6.53
N ASP A 93 4.88 -30.03 7.56
CA ASP A 93 5.60 -30.97 8.41
C ASP A 93 5.21 -30.73 9.86
N GLU A 94 4.68 -31.81 10.43
CA GLU A 94 4.04 -31.89 11.72
C GLU A 94 5.07 -31.77 12.83
N THR A 95 4.61 -31.23 13.95
CA THR A 95 5.26 -31.26 15.26
C THR A 95 5.82 -32.65 15.61
N GLN A 96 7.12 -32.76 15.87
CA GLN A 96 7.64 -33.76 16.82
C GLN A 96 8.71 -33.16 17.75
N ASP A 97 8.29 -32.94 18.99
CA ASP A 97 9.11 -32.79 20.18
C ASP A 97 10.19 -33.88 20.27
N ARG A 98 11.45 -33.47 20.40
CA ARG A 98 12.46 -34.29 21.08
C ARG A 98 13.54 -33.41 21.73
N GLN A 99 13.20 -32.85 22.88
CA GLN A 99 14.20 -32.34 23.83
C GLN A 99 14.95 -33.52 24.45
N THR A 100 16.26 -33.54 24.26
CA THR A 100 17.24 -34.39 24.94
C THR A 100 17.63 -33.75 26.28
N SER A 101 17.51 -34.51 27.38
CA SER A 101 18.28 -34.36 28.62
C SER A 101 18.34 -35.71 29.33
#